data_AF-A0A7S3JYV9-F1
#
_entry.id   AF-A0A7S3JYV9-F1
#
_cell.length_a   1.000
_cell.length_b   1.000
_cell.length_c   1.000
_cell.angle_alpha   90.00
_cell.angle_beta   90.00
_cell.angle_gamma   90.00
#
_symmetry.space_group_name_H-M   'P 1'
#
loop_
_entity.id
_entity.type
_entity.pdbx_description
1 polymer ?
#
loop_
_entity_poly.entity_id
_entity_poly.type
_entity_poly.pdbx_seq_one_letter_code
_entity_poly.pdbx_strand_id
1 'polypeptide(L)'
;MQEPHGLTPAQRRELRTALEKGSEMYESLILGAPHHRAELEKIKKEKMIGFQEIYAAVFKNKVKADPNFDKFLQVCDKISKQVQGQNIDQKCKNDVDGLIALYEEGAVPLLDDFTKLLEKTVEKTNGKFAEKMNEQTGKTESLKASLKKLPRALEKIMLEPGPTKGNARICRDIVRGMIVYEDMHSLSNGLEFIRHHPEWELVRIKNRFLSPTDDGWADCVINIVKKNDPTCHVAEIQLVHDLLYNARSGLNGHRDYHQYRCANEILDVLDKGSIHTNNAGGTTKTDTLLADLQKKFNEALSTRGKKDTNLLKQLKTKIQSLEELQIEITSRKTQMEKLESDLMMAINVQDFDKIDNLQEEVDTIKFEIEKLENSPQQWLVSKGIIKSPKERLAEYEARMKGINVVKLDLNEAI
;
A
#
# COMPACT_ATOMS: atom_id res chain seq x y z
N MET A 1 -12.66 -17.28 -43.04
CA MET A 1 -13.01 -17.01 -41.63
C MET A 1 -11.70 -16.85 -40.88
N GLN A 2 -11.33 -15.62 -40.53
CA GLN A 2 -10.16 -15.39 -39.67
C GLN A 2 -10.54 -15.84 -38.26
N GLU A 3 -9.77 -16.75 -37.67
CA GLU A 3 -9.94 -17.12 -36.26
C GLU A 3 -9.76 -15.88 -35.37
N PRO A 4 -10.59 -15.69 -34.33
CA PRO A 4 -10.48 -14.52 -33.47
C PRO A 4 -9.16 -14.55 -32.71
N HIS A 5 -8.50 -13.40 -32.65
CA HIS A 5 -7.30 -13.14 -31.85
C HIS A 5 -7.48 -13.64 -30.41
N GLY A 6 -6.87 -14.79 -30.09
CA GLY A 6 -6.87 -15.36 -28.75
C GLY A 6 -5.89 -16.53 -28.65
N LEU A 7 -5.48 -16.87 -27.43
CA LEU A 7 -4.62 -18.03 -27.21
C LEU A 7 -5.38 -19.31 -27.58
N THR A 8 -4.72 -20.26 -28.23
CA THR A 8 -5.25 -21.61 -28.42
C THR A 8 -5.40 -22.31 -27.06
N PRO A 9 -6.26 -23.34 -26.93
CA PRO A 9 -6.36 -24.12 -25.69
C PRO A 9 -5.01 -24.71 -25.24
N ALA A 10 -4.14 -25.07 -26.17
CA ALA A 10 -2.78 -25.56 -25.86
C ALA A 10 -1.91 -24.44 -25.26
N GLN A 11 -1.89 -23.26 -25.87
CA GLN A 11 -1.16 -22.10 -25.35
C GLN A 11 -1.70 -21.64 -23.99
N ARG A 12 -3.02 -21.70 -23.75
CA ARG A 12 -3.59 -21.40 -22.43
C ARG A 12 -3.11 -22.38 -21.36
N ARG A 13 -3.03 -23.67 -21.68
CA ARG A 13 -2.49 -24.68 -20.75
C ARG A 13 -1.02 -24.42 -20.45
N GLU A 14 -0.21 -24.19 -21.48
CA GLU A 14 1.21 -23.88 -21.31
C GLU A 14 1.42 -22.63 -20.45
N LEU A 15 0.64 -21.57 -20.72
CA LEU A 15 0.68 -20.34 -19.95
C LEU A 15 0.26 -20.55 -18.49
N ARG A 16 -0.78 -21.34 -18.25
CA ARG A 16 -1.22 -21.71 -16.90
C ARG A 16 -0.11 -22.42 -16.14
N THR A 17 0.52 -23.42 -16.74
CA THR A 17 1.65 -24.14 -16.17
C THR A 17 2.85 -23.22 -15.90
N ALA A 18 3.13 -22.26 -16.78
CA ALA A 18 4.18 -21.28 -16.56
C ALA A 18 3.88 -20.33 -15.39
N LEU A 19 2.61 -19.90 -15.25
CA LEU A 19 2.16 -19.06 -14.12
C LEU A 19 2.22 -19.82 -12.80
N GLU A 20 1.78 -21.08 -12.76
CA GLU A 20 1.86 -21.95 -11.57
C GLU A 20 3.31 -22.09 -11.09
N LYS A 21 4.23 -22.45 -11.98
CA LYS A 21 5.68 -22.51 -11.67
C LYS A 21 6.24 -21.16 -11.19
N GLY A 22 5.77 -20.07 -11.79
CA GLY A 22 6.15 -18.72 -11.37
C GLY A 22 5.66 -18.39 -9.94
N SER A 23 4.42 -18.77 -9.60
CA SER A 23 3.88 -18.63 -8.25
C SER A 23 4.69 -19.42 -7.23
N GLU A 24 4.98 -20.70 -7.50
CA GLU A 24 5.80 -21.57 -6.65
C GLU A 24 7.20 -20.97 -6.41
N MET A 25 7.81 -20.41 -7.46
CA MET A 25 9.09 -19.71 -7.35
C MET A 25 8.99 -18.50 -6.40
N TYR A 26 7.98 -17.65 -6.55
CA TYR A 26 7.79 -16.50 -5.64
C TYR A 26 7.49 -16.92 -4.21
N GLU A 27 6.73 -17.99 -3.99
CA GLU A 27 6.51 -18.54 -2.65
C GLU A 27 7.82 -18.98 -2.00
N SER A 28 8.64 -19.74 -2.73
CA SER A 28 9.96 -20.15 -2.26
C SER A 28 10.86 -18.94 -1.94
N LEU A 29 10.87 -17.92 -2.80
CA LEU A 29 11.62 -16.68 -2.56
C LEU A 29 11.15 -15.95 -1.30
N ILE A 30 9.84 -15.83 -1.09
CA ILE A 30 9.27 -15.19 0.09
C ILE A 30 9.59 -15.98 1.36
N LEU A 31 9.52 -17.30 1.32
CA LEU A 31 9.88 -18.17 2.45
C LEU A 31 11.37 -18.04 2.81
N GLY A 32 12.25 -17.86 1.82
CA GLY A 32 13.69 -17.65 2.03
C GLY A 32 14.06 -16.21 2.42
N ALA A 33 13.21 -15.23 2.11
CA ALA A 33 13.51 -13.81 2.31
C ALA A 33 13.89 -13.38 3.74
N PRO A 34 13.35 -13.98 4.83
CA PRO A 34 13.78 -13.64 6.19
C PRO A 34 15.29 -13.80 6.42
N HIS A 35 15.92 -14.82 5.80
CA HIS A 35 17.37 -15.04 5.90
C HIS A 35 18.19 -13.95 5.21
N HIS A 36 17.58 -13.22 4.28
CA HIS A 36 18.20 -12.13 3.52
C HIS A 36 17.76 -10.74 3.98
N ARG A 37 17.02 -10.60 5.08
CA ARG A 37 16.45 -9.31 5.52
C ARG A 37 17.51 -8.20 5.63
N ALA A 38 18.65 -8.48 6.25
CA ALA A 38 19.73 -7.49 6.39
C ALA A 38 20.32 -7.04 5.03
N GLU A 39 20.43 -7.96 4.07
CA GLU A 39 20.89 -7.66 2.71
C GLU A 39 19.85 -6.81 1.96
N LEU A 40 18.56 -7.15 2.09
CA LEU A 40 17.46 -6.39 1.50
C LEU A 40 17.38 -4.97 2.07
N GLU A 41 17.54 -4.79 3.39
CA GLU A 41 17.60 -3.48 4.03
C GLU A 41 18.80 -2.66 3.56
N LYS A 42 19.96 -3.32 3.38
CA LYS A 42 21.16 -2.69 2.82
C LYS A 42 20.91 -2.21 1.39
N ILE A 43 20.35 -3.06 0.52
CA ILE A 43 19.98 -2.68 -0.86
C ILE A 43 19.01 -1.51 -0.85
N LYS A 44 17.95 -1.57 -0.03
CA LYS A 44 16.96 -0.49 0.11
C LYS A 44 17.65 0.83 0.47
N LYS A 45 18.56 0.82 1.44
CA LYS A 45 19.28 2.02 1.87
C LYS A 45 20.23 2.54 0.80
N GLU A 46 21.07 1.68 0.22
CA GLU A 46 22.11 2.09 -0.74
C GLU A 46 21.52 2.60 -2.06
N LYS A 47 20.45 1.96 -2.55
CA LYS A 47 19.84 2.28 -3.84
C LYS A 47 18.86 3.45 -3.78
N MET A 48 18.42 3.84 -2.59
CA MET A 48 17.51 4.98 -2.38
C MET A 48 18.24 6.34 -2.34
N ILE A 49 19.54 6.33 -2.00
CA ILE A 49 20.35 7.55 -1.90
C ILE A 49 20.38 8.26 -3.28
N GLY A 50 20.03 9.55 -3.28
CA GLY A 50 19.97 10.39 -4.48
C GLY A 50 18.58 10.54 -5.11
N PHE A 51 17.75 9.49 -5.12
CA PHE A 51 16.37 9.59 -5.65
C PHE A 51 15.50 10.53 -4.81
N GLN A 52 15.50 10.32 -3.50
CA GLN A 52 14.74 11.15 -2.56
C GLN A 52 15.14 12.62 -2.64
N GLU A 53 16.44 12.91 -2.71
CA GLU A 53 16.96 14.28 -2.71
C GLU A 53 16.51 15.03 -3.97
N ILE A 54 16.65 14.39 -5.14
CA ILE A 54 16.28 15.00 -6.42
C ILE A 54 14.77 15.21 -6.51
N TYR A 55 13.98 14.18 -6.20
CA TYR A 55 12.52 14.32 -6.24
C TYR A 55 12.01 15.32 -5.20
N ALA A 56 12.50 15.27 -3.97
CA ALA A 56 12.10 16.21 -2.93
C ALA A 56 12.47 17.65 -3.31
N ALA A 57 13.64 17.88 -3.89
CA ALA A 57 14.05 19.21 -4.34
C ALA A 57 13.17 19.74 -5.48
N VAL A 58 12.92 18.92 -6.51
CA VAL A 58 12.05 19.29 -7.64
C VAL A 58 10.62 19.54 -7.15
N PHE A 59 10.10 18.64 -6.32
CA PHE A 59 8.76 18.75 -5.76
C PHE A 59 8.60 20.01 -4.91
N LYS A 60 9.50 20.25 -3.94
CA LYS A 60 9.42 21.38 -3.02
C LYS A 60 9.61 22.73 -3.72
N ASN A 61 10.60 22.84 -4.61
CA ASN A 61 11.03 24.12 -5.15
C ASN A 61 10.34 24.51 -6.46
N LYS A 62 9.72 23.55 -7.16
CA LYS A 62 9.09 23.79 -8.46
C LYS A 62 7.61 23.44 -8.45
N VAL A 63 7.27 22.18 -8.18
CA VAL A 63 5.87 21.72 -8.27
C VAL A 63 4.99 22.37 -7.21
N LYS A 64 5.45 22.39 -5.95
CA LYS A 64 4.69 23.00 -4.83
C LYS A 64 4.63 24.53 -4.91
N ALA A 65 5.53 25.14 -5.69
CA ALA A 65 5.54 26.57 -5.93
C ALA A 65 4.55 27.01 -7.04
N ASP A 66 3.93 26.06 -7.76
CA ASP A 66 2.89 26.37 -8.75
C ASP A 66 1.69 27.05 -8.06
N PRO A 67 1.23 28.22 -8.54
CA PRO A 67 0.08 28.94 -7.98
C PRO A 67 -1.22 28.13 -7.89
N ASN A 68 -1.38 27.08 -8.70
CA ASN A 68 -2.56 26.22 -8.74
C ASN A 68 -2.41 24.95 -7.90
N PHE A 69 -1.28 24.75 -7.20
CA PHE A 69 -1.01 23.55 -6.43
C PHE A 69 -2.09 23.29 -5.36
N ASP A 70 -2.39 24.29 -4.52
CA ASP A 70 -3.40 24.14 -3.46
C ASP A 70 -4.81 23.93 -4.03
N LYS A 71 -5.13 24.58 -5.15
CA LYS A 71 -6.40 24.38 -5.86
C LYS A 71 -6.52 22.94 -6.36
N PHE A 72 -5.46 22.37 -6.91
CA PHE A 72 -5.43 20.96 -7.30
C PHE A 72 -5.64 20.03 -6.09
N LEU A 73 -5.00 20.29 -4.96
CA LEU A 73 -5.20 19.50 -3.74
C LEU A 73 -6.67 19.51 -3.28
N GLN A 74 -7.33 20.66 -3.34
CA GLN A 74 -8.76 20.80 -3.02
C GLN A 74 -9.64 19.97 -3.97
N VAL A 75 -9.33 19.97 -5.28
CA VAL A 75 -10.03 19.12 -6.27
C VAL A 75 -9.86 17.64 -5.91
N CYS A 76 -8.63 17.19 -5.63
CA CYS A 76 -8.39 15.81 -5.21
C CYS A 76 -9.14 15.42 -3.95
N ASP A 77 -9.16 16.28 -2.92
CA ASP A 77 -9.87 16.01 -1.66
C ASP A 77 -11.38 15.88 -1.88
N LYS A 78 -11.97 16.79 -2.68
CA LYS A 78 -13.38 16.72 -3.07
C LYS A 78 -13.71 15.41 -3.77
N ILE A 79 -12.90 14.99 -4.73
CA ILE A 79 -13.09 13.73 -5.46
C ILE A 79 -12.91 12.54 -4.52
N SER A 80 -11.87 12.55 -3.68
CA SER A 80 -11.61 11.48 -2.72
C SER A 80 -12.81 11.25 -1.80
N LYS A 81 -13.42 12.31 -1.27
CA LYS A 81 -14.62 12.23 -0.43
C LYS A 81 -15.83 11.67 -1.19
N GLN A 82 -16.01 12.06 -2.45
CA GLN A 82 -17.11 11.55 -3.29
C GLN A 82 -16.97 10.05 -3.60
N VAL A 83 -15.75 9.60 -3.82
CA VAL A 83 -15.46 8.21 -4.17
C VAL A 83 -15.42 7.31 -2.93
N GLN A 84 -14.96 7.81 -1.77
CA GLN A 84 -14.97 7.09 -0.49
C GLN A 84 -16.36 6.82 0.08
N GLY A 85 -17.37 7.61 -0.28
CA GLY A 85 -18.76 7.33 0.06
C GLY A 85 -19.38 6.17 -0.73
N GLN A 86 -18.67 5.62 -1.72
CA GLN A 86 -19.09 4.47 -2.51
C GLN A 86 -18.35 3.23 -2.00
N ASN A 87 -18.91 2.02 -2.17
CA ASN A 87 -18.27 0.77 -1.74
C ASN A 87 -17.00 0.49 -2.58
N ILE A 88 -15.90 1.19 -2.27
CA ILE A 88 -14.65 1.20 -3.04
C ILE A 88 -14.11 -0.22 -3.23
N ASP A 89 -14.18 -1.05 -2.19
CA ASP A 89 -13.62 -2.41 -2.23
C ASP A 89 -14.41 -3.35 -3.14
N GLN A 90 -15.66 -3.01 -3.49
CA GLN A 90 -16.47 -3.77 -4.43
C GLN A 90 -16.28 -3.25 -5.86
N LYS A 91 -16.19 -1.92 -6.07
CA LYS A 91 -16.01 -1.32 -7.41
C LYS A 91 -14.56 -1.30 -7.91
N CYS A 92 -13.58 -1.43 -7.01
CA CYS A 92 -12.16 -1.35 -7.32
C CYS A 92 -11.48 -2.73 -7.25
N LYS A 93 -12.21 -3.75 -7.71
CA LYS A 93 -11.74 -5.12 -7.95
C LYS A 93 -12.24 -5.53 -9.32
N ASN A 94 -11.42 -6.28 -10.05
CA ASN A 94 -11.88 -6.90 -11.29
C ASN A 94 -12.84 -8.05 -10.95
N ASP A 95 -13.90 -8.25 -11.74
CA ASP A 95 -14.84 -9.36 -11.50
C ASP A 95 -14.37 -10.69 -12.09
N VAL A 96 -13.31 -10.64 -12.90
CA VAL A 96 -12.66 -11.82 -13.48
C VAL A 96 -11.58 -12.35 -12.55
N ASP A 97 -11.62 -13.66 -12.28
CA ASP A 97 -10.62 -14.35 -11.46
C ASP A 97 -9.52 -15.01 -12.30
N GLY A 98 -8.29 -14.97 -11.78
CA GLY A 98 -7.10 -15.49 -12.44
C GLY A 98 -6.49 -14.54 -13.49
N LEU A 99 -5.16 -14.55 -13.59
CA LEU A 99 -4.42 -13.64 -14.47
C LEU A 99 -4.74 -13.85 -15.96
N ILE A 100 -4.94 -15.08 -16.44
CA ILE A 100 -5.19 -15.32 -17.88
C ILE A 100 -6.51 -14.68 -18.30
N ALA A 101 -7.59 -15.00 -17.59
CA ALA A 101 -8.92 -14.48 -17.88
C ALA A 101 -8.95 -12.96 -17.72
N LEU A 102 -8.27 -12.42 -16.70
CA LEU A 102 -8.17 -10.98 -16.49
C LEU A 102 -7.54 -10.23 -17.68
N TYR A 103 -6.63 -10.88 -18.42
CA TYR A 103 -6.07 -10.34 -19.65
C TYR A 103 -6.99 -10.56 -20.86
N GLU A 104 -7.45 -11.80 -21.09
CA GLU A 104 -8.22 -12.16 -22.29
C GLU A 104 -9.62 -11.54 -22.30
N GLU A 105 -10.31 -11.52 -21.17
CA GLU A 105 -11.71 -11.12 -21.05
C GLU A 105 -11.86 -9.64 -20.68
N GLY A 106 -10.92 -9.10 -19.88
CA GLY A 106 -10.96 -7.72 -19.41
C GLY A 106 -9.98 -6.79 -20.12
N ALA A 107 -8.67 -7.04 -19.94
CA ALA A 107 -7.65 -6.05 -20.30
C ALA A 107 -7.51 -5.82 -21.81
N VAL A 108 -7.49 -6.90 -22.61
CA VAL A 108 -7.31 -6.82 -24.06
C VAL A 108 -8.50 -6.12 -24.73
N PRO A 109 -9.77 -6.47 -24.44
CA PRO A 109 -10.92 -5.75 -24.99
C PRO A 109 -11.00 -4.28 -24.58
N LEU A 110 -10.52 -3.93 -23.37
CA LEU A 110 -10.59 -2.56 -22.85
C LEU A 110 -9.55 -1.61 -23.46
N LEU A 111 -8.40 -2.14 -23.90
CA LEU A 111 -7.20 -1.35 -24.21
C LEU A 111 -7.43 -0.24 -25.24
N ASP A 112 -8.16 -0.53 -26.32
CA ASP A 112 -8.39 0.44 -27.40
C ASP A 112 -9.25 1.61 -26.93
N ASP A 113 -10.32 1.35 -26.19
CA ASP A 113 -11.20 2.39 -25.68
C ASP A 113 -10.53 3.22 -24.58
N PHE A 114 -9.71 2.57 -23.76
CA PHE A 114 -8.85 3.25 -22.80
C PHE A 114 -7.84 4.17 -23.51
N THR A 115 -7.24 3.71 -24.61
CA THR A 115 -6.32 4.54 -25.42
C THR A 115 -7.02 5.77 -25.98
N LYS A 116 -8.23 5.62 -26.55
CA LYS A 116 -9.04 6.74 -27.06
C LYS A 116 -9.38 7.76 -25.96
N LEU A 117 -9.70 7.29 -24.75
CA LEU A 117 -9.93 8.17 -23.60
C LEU A 117 -8.69 9.04 -23.33
N LEU A 118 -7.50 8.43 -23.29
CA LEU A 118 -6.28 9.18 -23.00
C LEU A 118 -5.93 10.17 -24.11
N GLU A 119 -6.07 9.78 -25.37
CA GLU A 119 -5.84 10.67 -26.52
C GLU A 119 -6.74 11.90 -26.45
N LYS A 120 -8.03 11.69 -26.21
CA LYS A 120 -9.00 12.78 -26.05
C LYS A 120 -8.69 13.64 -24.84
N THR A 121 -8.25 13.05 -23.74
CA THR A 121 -7.85 13.80 -22.54
C THR A 121 -6.66 14.70 -22.84
N VAL A 122 -5.62 14.16 -23.47
CA VAL A 122 -4.42 14.92 -23.90
C VAL A 122 -4.82 16.08 -24.82
N GLU A 123 -5.62 15.81 -25.85
CA GLU A 123 -6.09 16.82 -26.81
C GLU A 123 -6.85 17.97 -26.13
N LYS A 124 -7.67 17.67 -25.12
CA LYS A 124 -8.54 18.68 -24.47
C LYS A 124 -7.90 19.40 -23.28
N THR A 125 -6.81 18.87 -22.72
CA THR A 125 -6.27 19.36 -21.44
C THR A 125 -4.83 19.81 -21.50
N ASN A 126 -4.26 19.92 -22.71
CA ASN A 126 -2.87 20.30 -22.94
C ASN A 126 -1.88 19.37 -22.20
N GLY A 127 -2.24 18.09 -22.10
CA GLY A 127 -1.35 17.05 -21.61
C GLY A 127 -0.43 16.55 -22.72
N LYS A 128 0.58 15.77 -22.35
CA LYS A 128 1.42 15.04 -23.30
C LYS A 128 1.62 13.60 -22.85
N PHE A 129 1.86 12.73 -23.81
CA PHE A 129 2.25 11.35 -23.51
C PHE A 129 3.72 11.29 -23.13
N ALA A 130 4.06 10.31 -22.29
CA ALA A 130 5.44 9.92 -22.10
C ALA A 130 6.03 9.46 -23.45
N GLU A 131 7.31 9.73 -23.68
CA GLU A 131 7.99 9.41 -24.92
C GLU A 131 9.13 8.43 -24.65
N LYS A 132 9.37 7.52 -25.60
CA LYS A 132 10.52 6.62 -25.56
C LYS A 132 11.23 6.64 -26.91
N MET A 133 12.53 6.89 -26.88
CA MET A 133 13.38 6.72 -28.05
C MET A 133 13.65 5.23 -28.27
N ASN A 134 13.43 4.76 -29.49
CA ASN A 134 13.86 3.46 -29.94
C ASN A 134 15.33 3.56 -30.36
N GLU A 135 16.23 2.96 -29.59
CA GLU A 135 17.68 3.02 -29.82
C GLU A 135 18.11 2.44 -31.18
N GLN A 136 17.35 1.48 -31.73
CA GLN A 136 17.67 0.84 -33.00
C GLN A 136 17.23 1.68 -34.20
N THR A 137 16.12 2.43 -34.08
CA THR A 137 15.54 3.19 -35.19
C THR A 137 15.75 4.69 -35.07
N GLY A 138 16.18 5.18 -33.91
CA GLY A 138 16.27 6.60 -33.58
C GLY A 138 14.92 7.32 -33.49
N LYS A 139 13.80 6.60 -33.60
CA LYS A 139 12.46 7.19 -33.58
C LYS A 139 11.92 7.30 -32.16
N THR A 140 11.26 8.41 -31.86
CA THR A 140 10.52 8.59 -30.62
C THR A 140 9.09 8.07 -30.78
N GLU A 141 8.67 7.22 -29.85
CA GLU A 141 7.32 6.66 -29.80
C GLU A 141 6.59 7.18 -28.55
N SER A 142 5.35 7.65 -28.73
CA SER A 142 4.48 8.07 -27.63
C SER A 142 3.89 6.86 -26.92
N LEU A 143 4.10 6.77 -25.61
CA LEU A 143 3.57 5.75 -24.73
C LEU A 143 2.16 6.14 -24.25
N LYS A 144 1.16 5.89 -25.10
CA LYS A 144 -0.24 6.26 -24.83
C LYS A 144 -0.84 5.40 -23.71
N ALA A 145 -1.00 4.12 -23.99
CA ALA A 145 -1.47 3.10 -23.08
C ALA A 145 -0.69 1.80 -23.29
N SER A 146 -0.65 0.95 -22.27
CA SER A 146 0.01 -0.35 -22.37
C SER A 146 -0.63 -1.36 -21.44
N LEU A 147 -0.48 -2.63 -21.81
CA LEU A 147 -0.71 -3.74 -20.89
C LEU A 147 0.54 -3.95 -20.03
N LYS A 148 0.34 -4.11 -18.71
CA LYS A 148 1.39 -4.62 -17.83
C LYS A 148 1.84 -5.97 -18.36
N LYS A 149 3.15 -6.22 -18.36
CA LYS A 149 3.68 -7.55 -18.74
C LYS A 149 3.21 -8.59 -17.73
N LEU A 150 2.75 -9.74 -18.22
CA LEU A 150 2.19 -10.81 -17.40
C LEU A 150 3.13 -11.26 -16.25
N PRO A 151 4.46 -11.45 -16.44
CA PRO A 151 5.35 -11.79 -15.33
C PRO A 151 5.39 -10.73 -14.23
N ARG A 152 5.23 -9.44 -14.58
CA ARG A 152 5.18 -8.35 -13.60
C ARG A 152 3.83 -8.26 -12.90
N ALA A 153 2.74 -8.67 -13.56
CA ALA A 153 1.44 -8.82 -12.90
C ALA A 153 1.48 -9.96 -11.89
N LEU A 154 2.09 -11.10 -12.26
CA LEU A 154 2.34 -12.21 -11.34
C LEU A 154 3.21 -11.79 -10.14
N GLU A 155 4.36 -11.15 -10.39
CA GLU A 155 5.23 -10.61 -9.32
C GLU A 155 4.42 -9.74 -8.34
N LYS A 156 3.59 -8.84 -8.87
CA LYS A 156 2.82 -7.90 -8.06
C LYS A 156 1.80 -8.59 -7.17
N ILE A 157 1.05 -9.58 -7.67
CA ILE A 157 0.05 -10.27 -6.85
C ILE A 157 0.70 -11.21 -5.84
N MET A 158 1.85 -11.80 -6.17
CA MET A 158 2.59 -12.68 -5.25
C MET A 158 3.33 -11.92 -4.16
N LEU A 159 3.75 -10.68 -4.43
CA LEU A 159 4.34 -9.76 -3.46
C LEU A 159 3.30 -8.83 -2.80
N GLU A 160 2.01 -9.11 -2.95
CA GLU A 160 0.98 -8.41 -2.16
C GLU A 160 1.04 -8.92 -0.71
N PRO A 161 1.17 -8.03 0.29
CA PRO A 161 1.13 -8.43 1.68
C PRO A 161 -0.29 -8.83 2.13
N GLY A 162 -0.37 -9.81 3.02
CA GLY A 162 -1.62 -10.19 3.70
C GLY A 162 -2.53 -11.14 2.91
N PRO A 163 -3.83 -11.18 3.24
CA PRO A 163 -4.74 -12.27 2.81
C PRO A 163 -5.11 -12.22 1.32
N THR A 164 -4.81 -11.13 0.62
CA THR A 164 -5.05 -10.99 -0.82
C THR A 164 -3.87 -11.42 -1.68
N LYS A 165 -2.80 -11.95 -1.08
CA LYS A 165 -1.67 -12.52 -1.82
C LYS A 165 -2.14 -13.53 -2.87
N GLY A 166 -1.61 -13.44 -4.08
CA GLY A 166 -1.95 -14.30 -5.21
C GLY A 166 -3.31 -14.00 -5.86
N ASN A 167 -4.11 -13.10 -5.30
CA ASN A 167 -5.42 -12.77 -5.85
C ASN A 167 -5.29 -11.81 -7.05
N ALA A 168 -5.58 -12.29 -8.26
CA ALA A 168 -5.49 -11.47 -9.47
C ALA A 168 -6.44 -10.26 -9.48
N ARG A 169 -7.58 -10.34 -8.77
CA ARG A 169 -8.64 -9.32 -8.79
C ARG A 169 -8.19 -7.97 -8.23
N ILE A 170 -7.13 -7.94 -7.42
CA ILE A 170 -6.57 -6.71 -6.84
C ILE A 170 -5.67 -5.94 -7.82
N CYS A 171 -5.31 -6.53 -8.97
CA CYS A 171 -4.44 -5.90 -9.93
C CYS A 171 -5.20 -4.81 -10.71
N ARG A 172 -4.98 -3.55 -10.33
CA ARG A 172 -5.72 -2.37 -10.84
C ARG A 172 -5.01 -1.61 -11.97
N ASP A 173 -3.88 -2.14 -12.42
CA ASP A 173 -2.97 -1.45 -13.34
C ASP A 173 -2.45 -2.39 -14.44
N ILE A 174 -3.29 -3.35 -14.87
CA ILE A 174 -3.00 -4.15 -16.07
C ILE A 174 -3.15 -3.25 -17.30
N VAL A 175 -4.33 -2.68 -17.50
CA VAL A 175 -4.51 -1.57 -18.45
C VAL A 175 -4.07 -0.28 -17.75
N ARG A 176 -3.06 0.39 -18.31
CA ARG A 176 -2.46 1.57 -17.67
C ARG A 176 -1.91 2.57 -18.66
N GLY A 177 -1.97 3.85 -18.28
CA GLY A 177 -1.40 4.96 -19.02
C GLY A 177 -0.93 6.09 -18.12
N MET A 178 -0.17 7.02 -18.70
CA MET A 178 0.36 8.19 -18.01
C MET A 178 0.15 9.42 -18.88
N ILE A 179 -0.33 10.50 -18.27
CA ILE A 179 -0.40 11.81 -18.89
C ILE A 179 0.50 12.75 -18.10
N VAL A 180 1.38 13.44 -18.82
CA VAL A 180 2.34 14.39 -18.28
C VAL A 180 1.84 15.81 -18.55
N TYR A 181 1.92 16.69 -17.55
CA TYR A 181 1.48 18.08 -17.62
C TYR A 181 2.59 19.02 -17.20
N GLU A 182 2.65 20.20 -17.80
CA GLU A 182 3.68 21.21 -17.52
C GLU A 182 3.40 22.04 -16.26
N ASP A 183 2.14 22.06 -15.83
CA ASP A 183 1.66 22.87 -14.73
C ASP A 183 0.47 22.21 -14.00
N MET A 184 0.18 22.66 -12.78
CA MET A 184 -0.87 22.10 -11.93
C MET A 184 -2.29 22.48 -12.41
N HIS A 185 -2.45 23.54 -13.21
CA HIS A 185 -3.73 23.95 -13.77
C HIS A 185 -4.18 22.97 -14.86
N SER A 186 -3.31 22.68 -15.83
CA SER A 186 -3.53 21.70 -16.89
C SER A 186 -3.74 20.29 -16.31
N LEU A 187 -2.98 19.92 -15.28
CA LEU A 187 -3.18 18.66 -14.55
C LEU A 187 -4.57 18.60 -13.88
N SER A 188 -5.02 19.70 -13.26
CA SER A 188 -6.39 19.82 -12.71
C SER A 188 -7.47 19.63 -13.79
N ASN A 189 -7.27 20.25 -14.96
CA ASN A 189 -8.18 20.11 -16.10
C ASN A 189 -8.22 18.66 -16.62
N GLY A 190 -7.06 17.99 -16.66
CA GLY A 190 -6.94 16.55 -16.93
C GLY A 190 -7.80 15.70 -16.02
N LEU A 191 -7.67 15.90 -14.71
CA LEU A 191 -8.42 15.16 -13.70
C LEU A 191 -9.94 15.41 -13.82
N GLU A 192 -10.36 16.66 -13.98
CA GLU A 192 -11.78 17.01 -14.11
C GLU A 192 -12.38 16.52 -15.44
N PHE A 193 -11.61 16.51 -16.53
CA PHE A 193 -12.03 15.96 -17.81
C PHE A 193 -12.35 14.46 -17.69
N ILE A 194 -11.45 13.70 -17.09
CA ILE A 194 -11.64 12.25 -16.88
C ILE A 194 -12.82 12.01 -15.93
N ARG A 195 -12.93 12.78 -14.85
CA ARG A 195 -14.01 12.63 -13.86
C ARG A 195 -15.40 12.80 -14.46
N HIS A 196 -15.55 13.72 -15.41
CA HIS A 196 -16.84 13.99 -16.07
C HIS A 196 -17.04 13.19 -17.37
N HIS A 197 -16.14 12.26 -17.71
CA HIS A 197 -16.27 11.53 -18.96
C HIS A 197 -17.56 10.68 -18.95
N PRO A 198 -18.39 10.72 -20.02
CA PRO A 198 -19.70 10.07 -20.01
C PRO A 198 -19.60 8.54 -19.94
N GLU A 199 -18.56 7.94 -20.51
CA GLU A 199 -18.38 6.49 -20.60
C GLU A 199 -17.50 5.88 -19.51
N TRP A 200 -16.84 6.68 -18.68
CA TRP A 200 -15.90 6.19 -17.67
C TRP A 200 -16.33 6.65 -16.29
N GLU A 201 -16.06 5.82 -15.29
CA GLU A 201 -16.32 6.13 -13.89
C GLU A 201 -15.01 6.08 -13.10
N LEU A 202 -14.73 7.16 -12.36
CA LEU A 202 -13.59 7.22 -11.45
C LEU A 202 -13.95 6.51 -10.15
N VAL A 203 -13.28 5.38 -9.88
CA VAL A 203 -13.56 4.50 -8.73
C VAL A 203 -12.52 4.60 -7.62
N ARG A 204 -11.37 5.23 -7.88
CA ARG A 204 -10.35 5.50 -6.86
C ARG A 204 -9.46 6.67 -7.26
N ILE A 205 -9.01 7.43 -6.27
CA ILE A 205 -7.96 8.44 -6.40
C ILE A 205 -6.92 8.25 -5.29
N LYS A 206 -5.64 8.36 -5.63
CA LYS A 206 -4.52 8.41 -4.71
C LYS A 206 -3.69 9.65 -5.04
N ASN A 207 -3.84 10.69 -4.22
CA ASN A 207 -3.11 11.94 -4.36
C ASN A 207 -1.76 11.87 -3.64
N ARG A 208 -0.67 11.60 -4.38
CA ARG A 208 0.69 11.58 -3.83
C ARG A 208 1.39 12.94 -3.91
N PHE A 209 0.74 13.97 -4.46
CA PHE A 209 1.20 15.34 -4.27
C PHE A 209 0.96 15.82 -2.83
N LEU A 210 -0.08 15.32 -2.15
CA LEU A 210 -0.30 15.61 -0.73
C LEU A 210 0.69 14.86 0.17
N SER A 211 0.92 13.58 -0.14
CA SER A 211 1.82 12.69 0.59
C SER A 211 2.63 11.87 -0.41
N PRO A 212 3.81 12.37 -0.83
CA PRO A 212 4.72 11.66 -1.73
C PRO A 212 5.07 10.27 -1.20
N THR A 213 5.50 9.38 -2.09
CA THR A 213 6.03 8.07 -1.70
C THR A 213 7.33 8.21 -0.93
N ASP A 214 7.76 7.13 -0.27
CA ASP A 214 8.99 7.12 0.52
C ASP A 214 10.21 7.53 -0.30
N ASP A 215 10.27 7.21 -1.59
CA ASP A 215 11.35 7.62 -2.51
C ASP A 215 11.20 9.07 -3.04
N GLY A 216 10.20 9.81 -2.59
CA GLY A 216 9.97 11.22 -2.94
C GLY A 216 9.11 11.44 -4.20
N TRP A 217 8.68 10.38 -4.87
CA TRP A 217 7.83 10.49 -6.06
C TRP A 217 6.43 11.01 -5.73
N ALA A 218 5.94 11.95 -6.54
CA ALA A 218 4.62 12.55 -6.42
C ALA A 218 3.87 12.50 -7.76
N ASP A 219 2.64 12.02 -7.71
CA ASP A 219 1.69 11.95 -8.83
C ASP A 219 0.25 11.95 -8.30
N CYS A 220 -0.71 12.06 -9.21
CA CYS A 220 -2.10 11.75 -8.92
C CYS A 220 -2.48 10.49 -9.70
N VAL A 221 -2.67 9.39 -8.97
CA VAL A 221 -3.09 8.12 -9.57
C VAL A 221 -4.60 7.98 -9.43
N ILE A 222 -5.28 7.73 -10.54
CA ILE A 222 -6.70 7.41 -10.54
C ILE A 222 -6.93 6.01 -11.11
N ASN A 223 -7.92 5.32 -10.55
CA ASN A 223 -8.44 4.10 -11.15
C ASN A 223 -9.85 4.35 -11.68
N ILE A 224 -10.10 3.83 -12.87
CA ILE A 224 -11.36 4.01 -13.57
C ILE A 224 -11.88 2.67 -14.07
N VAL A 225 -13.20 2.58 -14.25
CA VAL A 225 -13.87 1.48 -14.96
C VAL A 225 -14.68 2.07 -16.11
N LYS A 226 -14.79 1.32 -17.21
CA LYS A 226 -15.68 1.72 -18.30
C LYS A 226 -17.11 1.36 -17.89
N LYS A 227 -18.04 2.28 -18.07
CA LYS A 227 -19.45 2.02 -17.78
C LYS A 227 -19.97 0.93 -18.73
N ASN A 228 -20.76 0.01 -18.18
CA ASN A 228 -21.29 -1.15 -18.90
C ASN A 228 -20.23 -2.17 -19.36
N ASP A 229 -18.99 -2.10 -18.87
CA ASP A 229 -18.04 -3.20 -19.01
C ASP A 229 -18.49 -4.36 -18.11
N PRO A 230 -18.86 -5.53 -18.66
CA PRO A 230 -19.35 -6.66 -17.87
C PRO A 230 -18.28 -7.26 -16.96
N THR A 231 -17.00 -6.99 -17.21
CA THR A 231 -15.87 -7.48 -16.39
C THR A 231 -15.48 -6.52 -15.27
N CYS A 232 -16.05 -5.31 -15.27
CA CYS A 232 -15.66 -4.19 -14.41
C CYS A 232 -14.13 -4.02 -14.35
N HIS A 233 -13.43 -4.14 -15.49
CA HIS A 233 -11.98 -4.14 -15.50
C HIS A 233 -11.44 -2.78 -15.08
N VAL A 234 -10.54 -2.78 -14.10
CA VAL A 234 -9.99 -1.57 -13.51
C VAL A 234 -8.74 -1.14 -14.28
N ALA A 235 -8.78 0.05 -14.87
CA ALA A 235 -7.63 0.68 -15.51
C ALA A 235 -7.01 1.76 -14.61
N GLU A 236 -5.70 2.01 -14.77
CA GLU A 236 -4.95 3.02 -14.01
C GLU A 236 -4.48 4.17 -14.91
N ILE A 237 -4.70 5.41 -14.47
CA ILE A 237 -4.11 6.60 -15.09
C ILE A 237 -3.25 7.31 -14.06
N GLN A 238 -1.99 7.59 -14.42
CA GLN A 238 -1.11 8.46 -13.65
C GLN A 238 -1.09 9.85 -14.28
N LEU A 239 -1.46 10.88 -13.50
CA LEU A 239 -1.29 12.28 -13.87
C LEU A 239 -0.03 12.81 -13.19
N VAL A 240 0.94 13.27 -13.97
CA VAL A 240 2.31 13.55 -13.52
C VAL A 240 2.72 14.95 -13.96
N HIS A 241 3.44 15.67 -13.11
CA HIS A 241 4.09 16.92 -13.50
C HIS A 241 5.38 16.64 -14.28
N ASP A 242 5.60 17.35 -15.37
CA ASP A 242 6.71 17.17 -16.31
C ASP A 242 8.10 17.28 -15.65
N LEU A 243 8.29 18.16 -14.68
CA LEU A 243 9.55 18.32 -13.95
C LEU A 243 9.89 17.06 -13.14
N LEU A 244 8.88 16.41 -12.53
CA LEU A 244 9.07 15.14 -11.82
C LEU A 244 9.33 14.00 -12.81
N TYR A 245 8.60 13.99 -13.93
CA TYR A 245 8.82 13.03 -15.01
C TYR A 245 10.24 13.12 -15.59
N ASN A 246 10.72 14.33 -15.87
CA ASN A 246 12.06 14.57 -16.42
C ASN A 246 13.17 14.29 -15.40
N ALA A 247 12.95 14.62 -14.11
CA ALA A 247 13.85 14.24 -13.04
C ALA A 247 14.04 12.72 -12.96
N ARG A 248 12.97 11.95 -13.20
CA ARG A 248 13.04 10.49 -13.30
C ARG A 248 13.85 10.00 -14.50
N SER A 249 13.67 10.60 -15.66
CA SER A 249 14.40 10.22 -16.88
C SER A 249 15.89 10.57 -16.82
N GLY A 250 16.26 11.67 -16.15
CA GLY A 250 17.66 12.07 -15.94
C GLY A 250 18.41 11.22 -14.92
N LEU A 251 17.68 10.46 -14.10
CA LEU A 251 18.25 9.48 -13.19
C LEU A 251 18.46 8.18 -13.98
N ASN A 252 19.67 7.97 -14.50
CA ASN A 252 20.14 6.75 -15.18
C ASN A 252 20.10 5.46 -14.30
N GLY A 253 19.26 5.43 -13.27
CA GLY A 253 19.13 4.39 -12.26
C GLY A 253 17.92 3.49 -12.46
N HIS A 254 17.47 3.20 -13.68
CA HIS A 254 16.39 2.22 -13.89
C HIS A 254 16.71 0.90 -13.18
N ARG A 255 17.95 0.42 -13.29
CA ARG A 255 18.43 -0.78 -12.60
C ARG A 255 18.41 -0.63 -11.07
N ASP A 256 18.91 0.48 -10.56
CA ASP A 256 18.98 0.75 -9.12
C ASP A 256 17.58 0.91 -8.51
N TYR A 257 16.68 1.60 -9.21
CA TYR A 257 15.27 1.71 -8.85
C TYR A 257 14.57 0.34 -8.87
N HIS A 258 14.85 -0.52 -9.86
CA HIS A 258 14.29 -1.87 -9.89
C HIS A 258 14.76 -2.70 -8.69
N GLN A 259 16.04 -2.62 -8.31
CA GLN A 259 16.58 -3.31 -7.15
C GLN A 259 16.00 -2.77 -5.83
N TYR A 260 15.95 -1.45 -5.68
CA TYR A 260 15.30 -0.78 -4.55
C TYR A 260 13.85 -1.22 -4.40
N ARG A 261 13.05 -1.12 -5.47
CA ARG A 261 11.63 -1.47 -5.46
C ARG A 261 11.42 -2.94 -5.09
N CYS A 262 12.20 -3.84 -5.67
CA CYS A 262 12.09 -5.27 -5.39
C CYS A 262 12.40 -5.55 -3.91
N ALA A 263 13.50 -4.99 -3.39
CA ALA A 263 13.85 -5.14 -1.98
C ALA A 263 12.77 -4.58 -1.06
N ASN A 264 12.19 -3.43 -1.40
CA ASN A 264 11.12 -2.82 -0.62
C ASN A 264 9.82 -3.62 -0.65
N GLU A 265 9.40 -4.13 -1.82
CA GLU A 265 8.20 -4.98 -1.94
C GLU A 265 8.36 -6.28 -1.13
N ILE A 266 9.54 -6.91 -1.14
CA ILE A 266 9.81 -8.11 -0.33
C ILE A 266 9.80 -7.77 1.17
N LEU A 267 10.46 -6.68 1.60
CA LEU A 267 10.46 -6.25 3.01
C LEU A 267 9.04 -5.94 3.49
N ASP A 268 8.21 -5.31 2.66
CA ASP A 268 6.80 -5.08 2.94
C ASP A 268 6.03 -6.38 3.16
N VAL A 269 6.29 -7.43 2.35
CA VAL A 269 5.73 -8.77 2.54
C VAL A 269 6.19 -9.38 3.86
N LEU A 270 7.45 -9.20 4.26
CA LEU A 270 7.93 -9.70 5.55
C LEU A 270 7.26 -8.97 6.72
N ASP A 271 7.21 -7.65 6.67
CA ASP A 271 6.72 -6.82 7.76
C ASP A 271 5.19 -6.93 7.94
N LYS A 272 4.45 -7.13 6.83
CA LYS A 272 2.96 -7.21 6.83
C LYS A 272 2.43 -8.63 6.68
N GLY A 273 3.22 -9.56 6.13
CA GLY A 273 2.89 -10.97 5.95
C GLY A 273 3.18 -11.85 7.18
N SER A 274 3.90 -11.32 8.18
CA SER A 274 4.12 -11.98 9.48
C SER A 274 2.86 -12.15 10.35
N ILE A 275 1.65 -11.97 9.78
CA ILE A 275 0.38 -12.28 10.44
C ILE A 275 0.02 -13.77 10.27
N HIS A 276 0.66 -14.53 9.36
CA HIS A 276 0.22 -15.90 9.02
C HIS A 276 1.29 -17.02 8.93
N THR A 277 2.52 -16.83 9.39
CA THR A 277 3.39 -18.01 9.63
C THR A 277 3.27 -18.46 11.08
N ASN A 278 2.56 -19.55 11.28
CA ASN A 278 2.61 -20.32 12.52
C ASN A 278 4.07 -20.60 12.91
N ASN A 279 4.31 -20.44 14.21
CA ASN A 279 5.44 -20.93 15.02
C ASN A 279 6.70 -20.07 15.21
N ALA A 280 6.85 -19.70 16.49
CA ALA A 280 8.07 -19.66 17.28
C ALA A 280 9.16 -18.64 16.88
N GLY A 281 9.00 -17.41 17.37
CA GLY A 281 10.14 -16.49 17.58
C GLY A 281 10.06 -15.12 16.90
N GLY A 282 8.97 -14.80 16.20
CA GLY A 282 8.73 -13.46 15.66
C GLY A 282 8.24 -12.49 16.73
N THR A 283 8.93 -11.36 16.90
CA THR A 283 8.52 -10.28 17.81
C THR A 283 7.16 -9.70 17.41
N THR A 284 6.15 -9.91 18.24
CA THR A 284 4.79 -9.34 18.14
C THR A 284 4.82 -7.80 18.25
N LYS A 285 3.72 -7.12 17.89
CA LYS A 285 3.55 -5.67 18.18
C LYS A 285 3.74 -5.37 19.67
N THR A 286 3.36 -6.29 20.54
CA THR A 286 3.58 -6.24 21.99
C THR A 286 5.06 -6.32 22.33
N ASP A 287 5.83 -7.23 21.69
CA ASP A 287 7.29 -7.36 21.87
C ASP A 287 8.04 -6.10 21.43
N THR A 288 7.69 -5.53 20.27
CA THR A 288 8.29 -4.30 19.77
C THR A 288 8.03 -3.13 20.73
N LEU A 289 6.80 -3.02 21.25
CA LEU A 289 6.43 -1.96 22.19
C LEU A 289 7.11 -2.13 23.55
N LEU A 290 7.27 -3.38 24.01
CA LEU A 290 7.98 -3.72 25.24
C LEU A 290 9.46 -3.37 25.12
N ALA A 291 10.12 -3.73 24.01
CA ALA A 291 11.51 -3.40 23.72
C ALA A 291 11.74 -1.86 23.67
N ASP A 292 10.84 -1.12 23.03
CA ASP A 292 10.89 0.34 22.98
C ASP A 292 10.74 0.99 24.36
N LEU A 293 9.86 0.46 25.21
CA LEU A 293 9.66 0.96 26.57
C LEU A 293 10.83 0.62 27.48
N GLN A 294 11.40 -0.58 27.36
CA GLN A 294 12.61 -1.00 28.09
C GLN A 294 13.80 -0.14 27.68
N LYS A 295 13.95 0.18 26.38
CA LYS A 295 14.96 1.12 25.89
C LYS A 295 14.78 2.51 26.51
N LYS A 296 13.58 3.07 26.47
CA LYS A 296 13.27 4.39 27.09
C LYS A 296 13.50 4.39 28.61
N PHE A 297 13.21 3.28 29.28
CA PHE A 297 13.46 3.12 30.71
C PHE A 297 14.97 3.14 31.02
N ASN A 298 15.78 2.43 30.22
CA ASN A 298 17.24 2.40 30.36
C ASN A 298 17.89 3.75 30.03
N GLU A 299 17.38 4.48 29.03
CA GLU A 299 17.81 5.85 28.70
C GLU A 299 17.46 6.86 29.82
N ALA A 300 16.28 6.71 30.43
CA ALA A 300 15.87 7.52 31.58
C ALA A 300 16.67 7.21 32.86
N LEU A 301 17.25 6.00 32.96
CA LEU A 301 18.16 5.61 34.05
C LEU A 301 19.58 6.17 33.86
N SER A 302 20.05 6.31 32.62
CA SER A 302 21.43 6.71 32.29
C SER A 302 21.66 8.23 32.30
N THR A 303 20.60 9.04 32.22
CA THR A 303 20.68 10.50 32.26
C THR A 303 20.98 11.00 33.69
N ARG A 304 22.24 11.38 33.92
CA ARG A 304 22.73 12.02 35.16
C ARG A 304 22.22 13.46 35.27
N GLY A 305 21.02 13.65 35.80
CA GLY A 305 20.51 14.99 36.14
C GLY A 305 19.05 14.96 36.55
N LYS A 306 18.80 14.83 37.86
CA LYS A 306 17.47 14.66 38.50
C LYS A 306 16.66 13.50 37.89
N LYS A 307 16.78 12.32 38.51
CA LYS A 307 15.90 11.17 38.25
C LYS A 307 14.45 11.65 38.30
N ASP A 308 13.79 11.74 37.14
CA ASP A 308 12.35 11.94 37.08
C ASP A 308 11.69 10.65 37.58
N THR A 309 11.60 10.55 38.91
CA THR A 309 11.08 9.40 39.65
C THR A 309 9.65 9.08 39.25
N ASN A 310 8.90 10.08 38.80
CA ASN A 310 7.55 9.89 38.25
C ASN A 310 7.59 9.27 36.87
N LEU A 311 8.46 9.73 35.96
CA LEU A 311 8.62 9.11 34.64
C LEU A 311 9.08 7.64 34.74
N LEU A 312 10.05 7.34 35.61
CA LEU A 312 10.51 5.97 35.83
C LEU A 312 9.40 5.07 36.41
N LYS A 313 8.60 5.59 37.35
CA LYS A 313 7.45 4.87 37.89
C LYS A 313 6.40 4.58 36.80
N GLN A 314 6.10 5.56 35.95
CA GLN A 314 5.16 5.40 34.83
C GLN A 314 5.65 4.38 33.78
N LEU A 315 6.92 4.44 33.41
CA LEU A 315 7.52 3.50 32.46
C LEU A 315 7.52 2.07 33.02
N LYS A 316 7.88 1.90 34.30
CA LYS A 316 7.87 0.59 34.97
C LYS A 316 6.47 -0.02 35.00
N THR A 317 5.44 0.76 35.33
CA THR A 317 4.04 0.28 35.30
C THR A 317 3.60 -0.14 33.91
N LYS A 318 3.99 0.60 32.86
CA LYS A 318 3.68 0.24 31.46
C LYS A 318 4.38 -1.04 31.01
N ILE A 319 5.64 -1.24 31.41
CA ILE A 319 6.40 -2.46 31.11
C ILE A 319 5.70 -3.67 31.76
N GLN A 320 5.42 -3.62 33.07
CA GLN A 320 4.76 -4.70 33.79
C GLN A 320 3.40 -5.07 33.17
N SER A 321 2.63 -4.07 32.75
CA SER A 321 1.32 -4.30 32.14
C SER A 321 1.40 -4.97 30.77
N LEU A 322 2.44 -4.70 29.99
CA LEU A 322 2.66 -5.36 28.71
C LEU A 322 3.17 -6.80 28.89
N GLU A 323 3.97 -7.05 29.92
CA GLU A 323 4.37 -8.41 30.32
C GLU A 323 3.14 -9.25 30.71
N GLU A 324 2.18 -8.66 31.45
CA GLU A 324 0.90 -9.32 31.76
C GLU A 324 0.05 -9.62 30.52
N LEU A 325 -0.03 -8.68 29.56
CA LEU A 325 -0.71 -8.91 28.28
C LEU A 325 -0.05 -10.04 27.48
N GLN A 326 1.28 -10.13 27.52
CA GLN A 326 2.02 -11.16 26.82
C GLN A 326 1.74 -12.56 27.40
N ILE A 327 1.71 -12.67 28.73
CA ILE A 327 1.31 -13.90 29.43
C ILE A 327 -0.10 -14.32 29.01
N GLU A 328 -1.04 -13.38 28.94
CA GLU A 328 -2.42 -13.63 28.54
C GLU A 328 -2.54 -14.11 27.09
N ILE A 329 -1.79 -13.50 26.16
CA ILE A 329 -1.71 -13.92 24.75
C ILE A 329 -1.13 -15.33 24.65
N THR A 330 -0.03 -15.62 25.36
CA THR A 330 0.60 -16.95 25.37
C THR A 330 -0.36 -18.00 25.90
N SER A 331 -1.08 -17.71 26.99
CA SER A 331 -2.08 -18.64 27.55
C SER A 331 -3.18 -18.98 26.53
N ARG A 332 -3.70 -17.99 25.81
CA ARG A 332 -4.71 -18.23 24.75
C ARG A 332 -4.16 -19.03 23.58
N LYS A 333 -2.91 -18.79 23.17
CA LYS A 333 -2.26 -19.58 22.11
C LYS A 333 -2.15 -21.05 22.50
N THR A 334 -1.74 -21.34 23.74
CA THR A 334 -1.72 -22.72 24.25
C THR A 334 -3.10 -23.36 24.29
N GLN A 335 -4.15 -22.60 24.62
CA GLN A 335 -5.52 -23.10 24.56
C GLN A 335 -5.96 -23.43 23.12
N MET A 336 -5.63 -22.56 22.16
CA MET A 336 -5.91 -22.77 20.74
C MET A 336 -5.21 -24.02 20.20
N GLU A 337 -3.92 -24.22 20.51
CA GLU A 337 -3.15 -25.41 20.10
C GLU A 337 -3.82 -26.71 20.59
N LYS A 338 -4.36 -26.69 21.81
CA LYS A 338 -5.10 -27.83 22.36
C LYS A 338 -6.38 -28.09 21.57
N LEU A 339 -7.16 -27.04 21.26
CA LEU A 339 -8.39 -27.17 20.47
C LEU A 339 -8.11 -27.63 19.04
N GLU A 340 -7.05 -27.14 18.40
CA GLU A 340 -6.63 -27.58 17.06
C GLU A 340 -6.24 -29.07 17.07
N SER A 341 -5.57 -29.54 18.13
CA SER A 341 -5.29 -30.96 18.32
C SER A 341 -6.58 -31.79 18.47
N ASP A 342 -7.52 -31.32 19.28
CA ASP A 342 -8.81 -32.00 19.48
C ASP A 342 -9.65 -32.01 18.19
N LEU A 343 -9.61 -30.93 17.41
CA LEU A 343 -10.25 -30.81 16.10
C LEU A 343 -9.67 -31.81 15.11
N MET A 344 -8.34 -31.93 15.05
CA MET A 344 -7.68 -32.93 14.20
C MET A 344 -8.05 -34.38 14.59
N MET A 345 -8.22 -34.66 15.89
CA MET A 345 -8.73 -35.95 16.33
C MET A 345 -10.17 -36.18 15.88
N ALA A 346 -11.04 -35.17 15.98
CA ALA A 346 -12.45 -35.24 15.55
C ALA A 346 -12.57 -35.47 14.03
N ILE A 347 -11.74 -34.78 13.22
CA ILE A 347 -11.63 -34.97 11.76
C ILE A 347 -11.25 -36.42 11.43
N ASN A 348 -10.26 -36.97 12.14
CA ASN A 348 -9.78 -38.34 11.90
C ASN A 348 -10.85 -39.40 12.18
N VAL A 349 -11.75 -39.16 13.13
CA VAL A 349 -12.87 -40.07 13.45
C VAL A 349 -14.18 -39.71 12.75
N GLN A 350 -14.16 -38.69 11.87
CA GLN A 350 -15.33 -38.20 11.13
C GLN A 350 -16.53 -37.81 12.01
N ASP A 351 -16.25 -37.24 13.18
CA ASP A 351 -17.28 -36.77 14.12
C ASP A 351 -17.71 -35.35 13.76
N PHE A 352 -18.60 -35.23 12.76
CA PHE A 352 -19.01 -33.95 12.16
C PHE A 352 -19.61 -32.95 13.16
N ASP A 353 -20.43 -33.41 14.10
CA ASP A 353 -21.02 -32.55 15.13
C ASP A 353 -19.93 -31.94 16.05
N LYS A 354 -18.86 -32.71 16.31
CA LYS A 354 -17.73 -32.25 17.11
C LYS A 354 -16.78 -31.35 16.32
N ILE A 355 -16.63 -31.57 15.01
CA ILE A 355 -15.82 -30.73 14.11
C ILE A 355 -16.37 -29.31 14.07
N ASP A 356 -17.67 -29.13 13.85
CA ASP A 356 -18.27 -27.81 13.73
C ASP A 356 -18.13 -26.99 15.02
N ASN A 357 -18.39 -27.63 16.18
CA ASN A 357 -18.24 -26.98 17.48
C ASN A 357 -16.77 -26.59 17.78
N LEU A 358 -15.82 -27.50 17.52
CA LEU A 358 -14.40 -27.22 17.78
C LEU A 358 -13.84 -26.16 16.82
N GLN A 359 -14.31 -26.13 15.57
CA GLN A 359 -13.92 -25.10 14.60
C GLN A 359 -14.41 -23.72 15.04
N GLU A 360 -15.66 -23.60 15.51
CA GLU A 360 -16.19 -22.33 16.05
C GLU A 360 -15.41 -21.84 17.28
N GLU A 361 -15.03 -22.75 18.18
CA GLU A 361 -14.20 -22.41 19.34
C GLU A 361 -12.78 -21.96 18.94
N VAL A 362 -12.15 -22.64 17.98
CA VAL A 362 -10.83 -22.25 17.43
C VAL A 362 -10.90 -20.85 16.81
N ASP A 363 -11.90 -20.59 15.98
CA ASP A 363 -12.07 -19.28 15.32
C ASP A 363 -12.34 -18.15 16.33
N THR A 364 -13.09 -18.45 17.38
CA THR A 364 -13.33 -17.50 18.49
C THR A 364 -12.04 -17.14 19.21
N ILE A 365 -11.23 -18.12 19.62
CA ILE A 365 -9.97 -17.86 20.32
C ILE A 365 -8.97 -17.14 19.40
N LYS A 366 -8.93 -17.51 18.12
CA LYS A 366 -8.09 -16.86 17.12
C LYS A 366 -8.43 -15.38 16.97
N PHE A 367 -9.72 -15.04 16.92
CA PHE A 367 -10.20 -13.66 16.91
C PHE A 367 -9.81 -12.89 18.18
N GLU A 368 -9.89 -13.52 19.35
CA GLU A 368 -9.45 -12.90 20.62
C GLU A 368 -7.95 -12.61 20.64
N ILE A 369 -7.11 -13.55 20.18
CA ILE A 369 -5.66 -13.37 20.07
C ILE A 369 -5.36 -12.21 19.11
N GLU A 370 -5.99 -12.19 17.94
CA GLU A 370 -5.78 -11.14 16.94
C GLU A 370 -6.14 -9.75 17.49
N LYS A 371 -7.24 -9.65 18.25
CA LYS A 371 -7.67 -8.41 18.90
C LYS A 371 -6.65 -7.91 19.92
N LEU A 372 -6.09 -8.81 20.72
CA LEU A 372 -5.08 -8.49 21.74
C LEU A 372 -3.75 -8.06 21.10
N GLU A 373 -3.31 -8.73 20.03
CA GLU A 373 -2.07 -8.44 19.32
C GLU A 373 -2.15 -7.15 18.49
N ASN A 374 -3.30 -6.86 17.88
CA ASN A 374 -3.46 -5.71 16.99
C ASN A 374 -3.72 -4.39 17.70
N SER A 375 -4.19 -4.41 18.95
CA SER A 375 -4.50 -3.19 19.72
C SER A 375 -4.02 -3.21 21.18
N PRO A 376 -2.71 -3.40 21.46
CA PRO A 376 -2.19 -3.41 22.84
C PRO A 376 -2.53 -2.13 23.61
N GLN A 377 -2.57 -1.00 22.90
CA GLN A 377 -2.91 0.30 23.46
C GLN A 377 -4.38 0.39 23.90
N GLN A 378 -5.31 -0.23 23.18
CA GLN A 378 -6.73 -0.25 23.58
C GLN A 378 -6.95 -1.14 24.80
N TRP A 379 -6.20 -2.24 24.91
CA TRP A 379 -6.21 -3.10 26.09
C TRP A 379 -5.64 -2.36 27.32
N LEU A 380 -4.54 -1.62 27.17
CA LEU A 380 -3.99 -0.79 28.25
C LEU A 380 -4.97 0.33 28.67
N VAL A 381 -5.75 0.88 27.74
CA VAL A 381 -6.83 1.84 28.05
C VAL A 381 -7.96 1.15 28.82
N SER A 382 -8.40 -0.04 28.41
CA SER A 382 -9.50 -0.75 29.09
C SER A 382 -9.15 -1.19 30.51
N LYS A 383 -7.86 -1.41 30.78
CA LYS A 383 -7.33 -1.67 32.12
C LYS A 383 -7.02 -0.41 32.94
N GLY A 384 -7.27 0.79 32.39
CA GLY A 384 -7.04 2.06 33.07
C GLY A 384 -5.57 2.45 33.25
N ILE A 385 -4.66 1.81 32.51
CA ILE A 385 -3.20 1.98 32.66
C ILE A 385 -2.70 3.19 31.87
N ILE A 386 -3.31 3.46 30.71
CA ILE A 386 -3.04 4.67 29.93
C ILE A 386 -4.33 5.43 29.65
N LYS A 387 -4.24 6.75 29.62
CA LYS A 387 -5.36 7.62 29.26
C LYS A 387 -5.78 7.37 27.81
N SER A 388 -7.09 7.30 27.59
CA SER A 388 -7.67 7.26 26.26
C SER A 388 -7.23 8.47 25.41
N PRO A 389 -7.28 8.38 24.07
CA PRO A 389 -7.01 9.53 23.20
C PRO A 389 -7.83 10.78 23.57
N LYS A 390 -9.09 10.58 23.98
CA LYS A 390 -10.00 11.65 24.42
C LYS A 390 -9.53 12.33 25.70
N GLU A 391 -9.07 11.57 26.69
CA GLU A 391 -8.53 12.09 27.95
C GLU A 391 -7.20 12.82 27.76
N ARG A 392 -6.33 12.31 26.86
CA ARG A 392 -5.06 12.99 26.51
C ARG A 392 -5.30 14.32 25.80
N LEU A 393 -6.29 14.38 24.91
CA LEU A 393 -6.68 15.60 24.22
C LEU A 393 -7.23 16.65 25.21
N ALA A 394 -8.11 16.24 26.13
CA ALA A 394 -8.65 17.13 27.16
C ALA A 394 -7.55 17.68 28.10
N GLU A 395 -6.56 16.86 28.46
CA GLU A 395 -5.42 17.31 29.27
C GLU A 395 -4.47 18.25 28.51
N TYR A 396 -4.27 18.01 27.21
CA TYR A 396 -3.52 18.91 26.32
C TYR A 396 -4.23 20.27 26.17
N GLU A 397 -5.53 20.27 25.92
CA GLU A 397 -6.35 21.48 25.83
C GLU A 397 -6.37 22.26 27.14
N ALA A 398 -6.42 21.58 28.29
CA ALA A 398 -6.31 22.21 29.60
C ALA A 398 -4.93 22.85 29.83
N ARG A 399 -3.84 22.23 29.35
CA ARG A 399 -2.48 22.80 29.38
C ARG A 399 -2.35 24.01 28.46
N MET A 400 -2.97 23.99 27.28
CA MET A 400 -2.90 25.08 26.30
C MET A 400 -3.68 26.32 26.74
N LYS A 401 -4.74 26.18 27.55
CA LYS A 401 -5.49 27.31 28.13
C LYS A 401 -4.69 28.20 29.10
N GLY A 402 -3.53 27.73 29.58
CA GLY A 402 -2.64 28.48 30.47
C GLY A 402 -1.49 29.21 29.78
N ILE A 403 -1.33 29.09 28.46
CA ILE A 403 -0.22 29.67 27.71
C ILE A 403 -0.73 30.92 26.97
N ASN A 404 -0.38 32.11 27.47
CA ASN A 404 -0.61 33.37 26.75
C ASN A 404 0.32 33.41 25.54
N VAL A 405 -0.20 33.02 24.38
CA VAL A 405 0.50 33.16 23.10
C VAL A 405 0.49 34.63 22.70
N VAL A 406 1.65 35.27 22.78
CA VAL A 406 1.91 36.59 22.20
C VAL A 406 1.57 36.50 20.70
N LYS A 407 0.57 37.28 20.25
CA LYS A 407 0.29 37.47 18.83
C LYS A 407 1.51 38.15 18.19
N LEU A 408 2.28 37.40 17.41
CA LEU A 408 3.22 37.98 16.45
C LEU A 408 2.41 38.59 15.31
N ASP A 409 2.44 39.92 15.22
CA ASP A 409 1.88 40.70 14.12
C ASP A 409 2.74 40.45 12.87
N LEU A 410 2.13 39.90 11.82
CA LEU A 410 2.80 39.47 10.59
C LEU A 410 3.14 40.63 9.63
N ASN A 411 2.94 41.88 10.07
CA ASN A 411 3.20 43.07 9.24
C ASN A 411 4.60 43.70 9.44
N GLU A 412 5.46 43.17 10.32
CA GLU A 412 6.82 43.71 10.54
C GLU A 412 7.96 42.90 9.91
N ALA A 413 7.67 41.94 9.01
CA ALA A 413 8.72 41.12 8.41
C ALA A 413 8.56 40.77 6.92
N ILE A 414 8.01 41.69 6.11
CA ILE A 414 8.33 41.98 4.69
C ILE A 414 7.33 42.99 4.12
#